data_AF-A0A3D5JFS9-F1
#
_entry.id   AF-A0A3D5JFS9-F1
#
_cell.length_a   1.000
_cell.length_b   1.000
_cell.length_c   1.000
_cell.angle_alpha   90.00
_cell.angle_beta   90.00
_cell.angle_gamma   90.00
#
_symmetry.space_group_name_H-M   'P 1'
#
loop_
_entity.id
_entity.type
_entity.pdbx_description
1 polymer ?
#
loop_
_entity_poly.entity_id
_entity_poly.type
_entity_poly.pdbx_seq_one_letter_code
_entity_poly.pdbx_strand_id
1 'polypeptide(L)'
;LCADLSHFVVDREFKLPLDHRDQGLIRRIIERSDSFQGRVASRQQIQVQLDFPQHAKWVELFQGWWRDGLESWRARNESGDCIFLCELGPPEYAMTGADGRELSNRWDEALTIRRWVMEMWDEMERA
;
A
#
# COMPACT_ATOMS: atom_id res chain seq x y z
N LEU A 1 7.22 3.53 -13.50
CA LEU A 1 7.69 4.04 -12.17
C LEU A 1 7.51 2.96 -11.09
N CYS A 2 8.24 3.03 -9.98
CA CYS A 2 7.93 2.23 -8.78
C CYS A 2 7.04 3.05 -7.84
N ALA A 3 5.80 2.63 -7.62
CA ALA A 3 4.83 3.31 -6.78
C ALA A 3 4.94 2.86 -5.32
N ASP A 4 5.70 3.61 -4.52
CA ASP A 4 5.50 3.63 -3.07
C ASP A 4 4.59 4.79 -2.69
N LEU A 5 3.30 4.49 -2.52
CA LEU A 5 2.28 5.49 -2.19
C LEU A 5 2.35 5.95 -0.72
N SER A 6 3.07 5.22 0.13
CA SER A 6 3.22 5.53 1.56
C SER A 6 3.92 6.88 1.77
N HIS A 7 4.93 7.17 0.96
CA HIS A 7 5.66 8.44 1.00
C HIS A 7 4.78 9.65 0.64
N PHE A 8 3.87 9.51 -0.32
CA PHE A 8 2.97 10.60 -0.70
C PHE A 8 1.96 10.91 0.40
N VAL A 9 1.42 9.89 1.07
CA VAL A 9 0.48 10.07 2.19
C VAL A 9 1.13 10.86 3.33
N VAL A 10 2.37 10.54 3.68
CA VAL A 10 3.12 11.23 4.75
C VAL A 10 3.53 12.63 4.32
N ASP A 11 4.21 12.77 3.17
CA ASP A 11 4.76 14.07 2.70
C ASP A 11 3.67 15.13 2.49
N ARG A 12 2.50 14.69 2.00
CA ARG A 12 1.37 15.59 1.71
C ARG A 12 0.37 15.70 2.85
N GLU A 13 0.61 14.98 3.95
CA GLU A 13 -0.29 14.85 5.09
C GLU A 13 -1.76 14.59 4.70
N PHE A 14 -1.99 13.65 3.79
CA PHE A 14 -3.32 13.39 3.24
C PHE A 14 -4.37 13.16 4.33
N LYS A 15 -5.55 13.75 4.17
CA LYS A 15 -6.67 13.59 5.11
C LYS A 15 -7.72 12.68 4.51
N LEU A 16 -8.33 11.86 5.35
CA LEU A 16 -9.46 11.01 4.95
C LEU A 16 -10.79 11.70 5.27
N PRO A 17 -11.80 11.60 4.37
CA PRO A 17 -11.69 11.05 3.01
C PRO A 17 -10.83 11.94 2.11
N LEU A 18 -10.13 11.34 1.13
CA LEU A 18 -9.33 12.11 0.18
C LEU A 18 -10.22 13.00 -0.68
N ASP A 19 -9.79 14.24 -0.91
CA ASP A 19 -10.46 15.11 -1.86
C ASP A 19 -10.17 14.67 -3.32
N HIS A 20 -10.94 15.21 -4.26
CA HIS A 20 -10.79 14.87 -5.68
C HIS A 20 -9.41 15.21 -6.25
N ARG A 21 -8.75 16.23 -5.70
CA ARG A 21 -7.43 16.66 -6.16
C ARG A 21 -6.39 15.62 -5.79
N ASP A 22 -6.35 15.21 -4.53
CA ASP A 22 -5.38 14.24 -4.01
C ASP A 22 -5.63 12.84 -4.60
N GLN A 23 -6.89 12.44 -4.78
CA GLN A 23 -7.25 11.24 -5.54
C GLN A 23 -6.71 11.31 -6.99
N GLY A 24 -6.88 12.44 -7.67
CA GLY A 24 -6.38 12.63 -9.03
C GLY A 24 -4.85 12.60 -9.13
N LEU A 25 -4.13 13.06 -8.10
CA LEU A 25 -2.67 12.96 -8.04
C LEU A 25 -2.21 11.51 -7.91
N ILE A 26 -2.84 10.73 -7.02
CA ILE A 26 -2.49 9.32 -6.83
C ILE A 26 -2.81 8.49 -8.07
N ARG A 27 -3.99 8.70 -8.66
CA ARG A 27 -4.38 8.04 -9.92
C ARG A 27 -3.35 8.29 -11.03
N ARG A 28 -2.84 9.52 -11.14
CA ARG A 28 -1.80 9.86 -12.14
C ARG A 28 -0.51 9.09 -11.94
N ILE A 29 -0.10 8.86 -10.68
CA ILE A 29 1.07 8.06 -10.32
C ILE A 29 0.83 6.60 -10.70
N ILE A 30 -0.31 6.05 -10.29
CA ILE A 30 -0.71 4.66 -10.58
C ILE A 30 -0.68 4.38 -12.09
N GLU A 31 -1.31 5.23 -12.91
CA GLU A 31 -1.38 5.07 -14.37
C GLU A 31 0.00 5.09 -15.07
N ARG A 32 1.07 5.49 -14.37
CA ARG A 32 2.45 5.57 -14.87
C ARG A 32 3.41 4.64 -14.12
N SER A 33 2.88 3.73 -13.31
CA SER A 33 3.67 2.82 -12.47
C SER A 33 3.64 1.39 -13.01
N ASP A 34 4.80 0.75 -12.96
CA ASP A 34 5.04 -0.60 -13.46
C ASP A 34 5.46 -1.58 -12.35
N SER A 35 5.65 -1.06 -11.14
CA SER A 35 5.83 -1.82 -9.91
C SER A 35 5.23 -1.07 -8.72
N PHE A 36 4.91 -1.79 -7.65
CA PHE A 36 4.18 -1.28 -6.49
C PHE A 36 4.84 -1.73 -5.18
N GLN A 37 4.78 -0.88 -4.16
CA GLN A 37 5.24 -1.21 -2.82
C GLN A 37 4.09 -1.34 -1.82
N GLY A 38 4.08 -2.47 -1.12
CA GLY A 38 3.15 -2.85 -0.09
C GLY A 38 3.58 -2.35 1.28
N ARG A 39 3.33 -1.07 1.55
CA ARG A 39 3.41 -0.44 2.87
C ARG A 39 2.18 0.42 3.09
N VAL A 40 1.58 0.33 4.27
CA VAL A 40 0.46 1.20 4.67
C VAL A 40 1.00 2.32 5.55
N ALA A 41 0.75 3.57 5.16
CA ALA A 41 1.03 4.74 5.96
C ALA A 41 -0.26 5.39 6.48
N SER A 42 -0.12 6.14 7.57
CA SER A 42 -1.02 7.24 7.89
C SER A 42 -0.35 8.57 7.54
N ARG A 43 -1.09 9.68 7.59
CA ARG A 43 -0.52 11.02 7.37
C ARG A 43 0.61 11.44 8.31
N GLN A 44 0.87 10.69 9.38
CA GLN A 44 1.88 11.03 10.40
C GLN A 44 2.82 9.86 10.73
N GLN A 45 2.64 8.69 10.11
CA GLN A 45 3.47 7.51 10.35
C GLN A 45 3.61 6.73 9.05
N ILE A 46 4.85 6.53 8.60
CA ILE A 46 5.17 5.90 7.32
C ILE A 46 4.78 4.42 7.25
N GLN A 47 4.79 3.72 8.39
CA GLN A 47 4.39 2.32 8.49
C GLN A 47 3.51 2.12 9.73
N VAL A 48 2.25 1.78 9.50
CA VAL A 48 1.27 1.47 10.56
C VAL A 48 1.00 -0.02 10.65
N GLN A 49 0.59 -0.50 11.83
CA GLN A 49 0.18 -1.90 12.00
C GLN A 49 -1.10 -2.17 11.23
N LEU A 50 -1.16 -3.29 10.53
CA LEU A 50 -2.27 -3.64 9.66
C LEU A 50 -3.52 -4.08 10.43
N ASP A 51 -3.34 -4.73 11.58
CA ASP A 51 -4.42 -5.35 12.37
C ASP A 51 -5.00 -4.44 13.46
N PHE A 52 -4.45 -3.23 13.61
CA PHE A 52 -4.91 -2.27 14.61
C PHE A 52 -6.17 -1.54 14.12
N PRO A 53 -7.32 -1.60 14.83
CA PRO A 53 -8.60 -1.10 14.33
C PRO A 53 -8.61 0.37 13.89
N GLN A 54 -7.84 1.23 14.56
CA GLN A 54 -7.73 2.64 14.21
C GLN A 54 -7.04 2.90 12.85
N HIS A 55 -6.30 1.92 12.33
CA HIS A 55 -5.64 1.99 11.03
C HIS A 55 -6.47 1.41 9.88
N ALA A 56 -7.61 0.76 10.16
CA ALA A 56 -8.42 0.08 9.15
C ALA A 56 -8.73 0.95 7.93
N LYS A 57 -9.07 2.23 8.14
CA LYS A 57 -9.33 3.20 7.07
C LYS A 57 -8.14 3.47 6.14
N TRP A 58 -6.90 3.36 6.66
CA TRP A 58 -5.70 3.49 5.85
C TRP A 58 -5.43 2.18 5.11
N VAL A 59 -5.59 1.04 5.79
CA VAL A 59 -5.45 -0.28 5.17
C VAL A 59 -6.43 -0.46 4.01
N GLU A 60 -7.68 -0.03 4.17
CA GLU A 60 -8.71 -0.02 3.12
C GLU A 60 -8.30 0.88 1.94
N LEU A 61 -7.83 2.09 2.21
CA LEU A 61 -7.35 3.00 1.17
C LEU A 61 -6.22 2.38 0.34
N PHE A 62 -5.20 1.82 1.00
CA PHE A 62 -4.05 1.23 0.33
C PHE A 62 -4.43 -0.03 -0.46
N GLN A 63 -5.31 -0.88 0.07
CA GLN A 63 -5.83 -2.01 -0.69
C GLN A 63 -6.56 -1.56 -1.96
N GLY A 64 -7.36 -0.49 -1.88
CA GLY A 64 -7.98 0.13 -3.06
C GLY A 64 -6.96 0.60 -4.08
N TRP A 65 -5.92 1.32 -3.65
CA TRP A 65 -4.87 1.79 -4.56
C TRP A 65 -4.02 0.67 -5.16
N TRP A 66 -3.75 -0.41 -4.41
CA TRP A 66 -3.06 -1.56 -4.95
C TRP A 66 -3.92 -2.24 -6.01
N ARG A 67 -5.22 -2.43 -5.76
CA ARG A 67 -6.16 -2.93 -6.77
C ARG A 67 -6.15 -2.05 -8.03
N ASP A 68 -6.34 -0.74 -7.88
CA ASP A 68 -6.31 0.22 -9.01
C ASP A 68 -4.99 0.12 -9.79
N GLY A 69 -3.87 -0.09 -9.09
CA GLY A 69 -2.56 -0.26 -9.69
C GLY A 69 -2.38 -1.55 -10.48
N LEU A 70 -2.80 -2.68 -9.92
CA LEU A 70 -2.75 -3.97 -10.59
C LEU A 70 -3.66 -3.97 -11.84
N GLU A 71 -4.88 -3.41 -11.73
CA GLU A 71 -5.81 -3.26 -12.85
C GLU A 71 -5.23 -2.35 -13.94
N SER A 72 -4.71 -1.17 -13.55
CA SER A 72 -4.07 -0.25 -14.48
C SER A 72 -2.87 -0.87 -15.18
N TRP A 73 -2.08 -1.69 -14.49
CA TRP A 73 -0.94 -2.37 -15.08
C TRP A 73 -1.38 -3.40 -16.12
N ARG A 74 -2.33 -4.28 -15.78
CA ARG A 74 -2.85 -5.30 -16.71
C ARG A 74 -3.46 -4.69 -17.96
N ALA A 75 -4.19 -3.58 -17.81
CA ALA A 75 -4.78 -2.88 -18.95
C ALA A 75 -3.76 -2.29 -19.92
N ARG A 76 -2.53 -2.02 -19.47
CA ARG A 76 -1.46 -1.41 -20.28
C ARG A 76 -0.42 -2.41 -20.79
N ASN A 77 -0.37 -3.62 -20.23
CA ASN A 77 0.66 -4.61 -20.52
C ASN A 77 0.03 -5.95 -20.90
N GLU A 78 0.14 -6.33 -22.18
CA GLU A 78 -0.32 -7.64 -22.68
C GLU A 78 0.55 -8.80 -22.19
N SER A 79 1.81 -8.51 -21.79
CA SER A 79 2.78 -9.48 -21.30
C SER A 79 3.77 -8.84 -20.33
N GLY A 80 4.44 -9.66 -19.53
CA GLY A 80 5.43 -9.24 -18.54
C GLY A 80 5.01 -9.61 -17.12
N ASP A 81 5.85 -9.22 -16.15
CA ASP A 81 5.62 -9.47 -14.73
C ASP A 81 5.31 -8.15 -14.00
N CYS A 82 4.15 -8.09 -13.36
CA CYS A 82 3.81 -6.98 -12.46
C CYS A 82 4.52 -7.19 -11.12
N ILE A 83 5.47 -6.31 -10.78
CA ILE A 83 6.25 -6.46 -9.55
C ILE A 83 5.53 -5.78 -8.38
N PHE A 84 5.25 -6.56 -7.33
CA PHE A 84 4.77 -6.06 -6.04
C PHE A 84 5.75 -6.45 -4.94
N LEU A 85 6.29 -5.46 -4.22
CA LEU A 85 7.25 -5.68 -3.14
C LEU A 85 6.61 -5.34 -1.79
N CYS A 86 6.62 -6.27 -0.83
CA CYS A 86 6.26 -5.95 0.55
C CYS A 86 7.38 -5.12 1.19
N GLU A 87 7.23 -3.79 1.20
CA GLU A 87 8.25 -2.85 1.66
C GLU A 87 8.06 -2.53 3.15
N LEU A 88 8.24 -3.51 4.05
CA LEU A 88 8.20 -3.25 5.49
C LEU A 88 9.60 -2.92 6.01
N GLY A 89 9.80 -1.67 6.41
CA GLY A 89 11.06 -1.12 6.87
C GLY A 89 11.51 -1.68 8.23
N PRO A 90 12.77 -1.41 8.64
CA PRO A 90 13.29 -1.76 9.96
C PRO A 90 12.55 -1.00 11.10
N PRO A 91 12.85 -1.30 12.38
CA PRO A 91 12.15 -0.73 13.52
C PRO A 91 12.04 0.81 13.53
N GLU A 92 12.96 1.54 12.90
CA GLU A 92 12.87 3.02 12.81
C GLU A 92 11.67 3.51 11.97
N TYR A 93 11.11 2.66 11.10
CA TYR A 93 9.92 2.98 10.30
C TYR A 93 8.63 2.54 10.99
N ALA A 94 8.69 1.53 11.86
CA ALA A 94 7.56 0.98 12.58
C ALA A 94 7.27 1.76 13.88
N MET A 95 6.10 1.54 14.48
CA MET A 95 5.87 1.98 15.86
C MET A 95 6.32 0.90 16.83
N THR A 96 7.09 1.33 17.82
CA THR A 96 7.62 0.47 18.88
C THR A 96 6.97 0.80 20.22
N GLY A 97 6.91 -0.19 21.10
CA GLY A 97 6.52 0.00 22.49
C GLY A 97 7.60 0.67 23.32
N ALA A 98 7.30 0.97 24.58
CA ALA A 98 8.27 1.55 25.51
C ALA A 98 9.50 0.66 25.77
N ASP A 99 9.42 -0.63 25.43
CA ASP A 99 10.51 -1.60 25.51
C ASP A 99 11.37 -1.65 24.22
N GLY A 100 11.07 -0.80 23.24
CA GLY A 100 11.77 -0.74 21.96
C GLY A 100 11.41 -1.85 20.98
N ARG A 101 10.44 -2.73 21.29
CA ARG A 101 9.96 -3.76 20.37
C ARG A 101 8.87 -3.23 19.45
N GLU A 102 8.86 -3.68 18.21
CA GLU A 102 7.78 -3.38 17.26
C GLU A 102 6.44 -3.87 17.81
N LEU A 103 5.39 -3.06 17.64
CA LEU A 103 4.05 -3.40 18.12
C LEU A 103 3.30 -4.39 17.21
N SER A 104 3.87 -4.74 16.05
CA SER A 104 3.42 -5.79 15.13
C SER A 104 4.55 -6.75 14.75
N ASN A 105 4.18 -7.89 14.16
CA ASN A 105 5.13 -8.80 13.52
C ASN A 105 5.20 -8.53 12.02
N ARG A 106 6.31 -7.93 11.56
CA ARG A 106 6.52 -7.60 10.15
C ARG A 106 6.45 -8.80 9.20
N TRP A 107 6.85 -10.00 9.65
CA TRP A 107 6.76 -11.19 8.81
C TRP A 107 5.30 -11.56 8.52
N ASP A 108 4.47 -11.56 9.57
CA ASP A 108 3.04 -11.89 9.45
C ASP A 108 2.28 -10.82 8.65
N GLU A 109 2.67 -9.54 8.80
CA GLU A 109 2.14 -8.43 8.00
C GLU A 109 2.53 -8.56 6.51
N ALA A 110 3.78 -8.91 6.20
CA ALA A 110 4.21 -9.14 4.81
C ALA A 110 3.45 -10.31 4.17
N LEU A 111 3.26 -11.42 4.90
CA LEU A 111 2.45 -12.55 4.44
C LEU A 111 0.98 -12.16 4.24
N THR A 112 0.45 -11.28 5.08
CA THR A 112 -0.91 -10.74 4.96
C THR A 112 -1.08 -9.89 3.71
N ILE A 113 -0.16 -8.95 3.46
CA ILE A 113 -0.17 -8.12 2.24
C ILE A 113 -0.04 -9.00 1.00
N ARG A 114 0.91 -9.94 1.01
CA ARG A 114 1.09 -10.90 -0.10
C ARG A 114 -0.22 -11.64 -0.39
N ARG A 115 -0.90 -12.15 0.62
CA ARG A 115 -2.18 -12.86 0.45
C ARG A 115 -3.21 -11.97 -0.24
N TRP A 116 -3.41 -10.73 0.24
CA TRP A 116 -4.38 -9.81 -0.36
C TRP A 116 -4.07 -9.50 -1.82
N VAL A 117 -2.80 -9.24 -2.15
CA VAL A 117 -2.39 -8.94 -3.53
C VAL A 117 -2.60 -10.13 -4.45
N MET A 118 -2.28 -11.34 -4.00
CA MET A 118 -2.55 -12.56 -4.76
C MET A 118 -4.06 -12.79 -4.95
N GLU A 119 -4.86 -12.60 -3.90
CA GLU A 119 -6.33 -12.70 -3.97
C GLU A 119 -6.91 -11.70 -4.98
N MET A 120 -6.47 -10.43 -4.92
CA MET A 120 -6.84 -9.39 -5.88
C MET A 120 -6.49 -9.81 -7.30
N TRP A 121 -5.29 -10.33 -7.53
CA TRP A 121 -4.83 -10.77 -8.85
C TRP A 121 -5.68 -11.93 -9.37
N ASP A 122 -5.87 -12.97 -8.56
CA ASP A 122 -6.66 -14.15 -8.92
C ASP A 122 -8.12 -13.80 -9.23
N GLU A 123 -8.71 -12.83 -8.52
CA GLU A 123 -10.05 -12.32 -8.84
C GLU A 123 -10.13 -11.70 -10.23
N MET A 124 -9.11 -10.92 -10.62
CA MET A 124 -9.08 -10.28 -11.93
C MET A 124 -8.77 -11.28 -13.06
N GLU A 125 -8.16 -12.43 -12.78
CA GLU A 125 -7.99 -13.51 -13.76
C GLU A 125 -9.27 -14.34 -13.97
N ARG A 126 -10.16 -14.36 -12.97
CA ARG A 126 -11.46 -15.04 -13.06
C ARG A 126 -12.57 -14.19 -13.68
N ALA A 127 -12.43 -12.87 -13.70
CA ALA A 127 -13.39 -11.91 -14.24
C ALA A 127 -13.31 -11.82 -15.77
#